data_AF-A0A8T1GTU6-F1
#
_entry.id   AF-A0A8T1GTU6-F1
#
_cell.length_a   1.000
_cell.length_b   1.000
_cell.length_c   1.000
_cell.angle_alpha   90.00
_cell.angle_beta   90.00
_cell.angle_gamma   90.00
#
_symmetry.space_group_name_H-M   'P 1'
#
loop_
_entity.id
_entity.type
_entity.pdbx_description
1 polymer ?
#
loop_
_entity_poly.entity_id
_entity_poly.type
_entity_poly.pdbx_seq_one_letter_code
_entity_poly.pdbx_strand_id
1 'polypeptide(L)'
;ALSRAVEGNGTEIVPPETPRSELRTQFVDAIDELYADYLSDKAQKLPSKQLMGHELRSEQFVVVLDVFVDAMNTRQLPTMQKASNALLEQEIVEVFDVAKQTYTNEMQAVASSVMDNSEKALSERALYLAHFHGVRTAMAHIREVRSNLPERLQKTLFKDNVASWEAQVKRDFQETLEHNTKLSADICTKILERVLPQNLEAIATELAERPREDFSDGLVRQLTQYKSDLRSALDEYTQQSSGPAVDSCLEEALLQSVRGSIQKWSAMVLQQYKTHMRSWQDEKEKLDSEYELSKVQESETTASATDQKRSYEEKLAQATEQLSELRRTLHSELNGKKSELERLTTEITTVNLKHEVRVQNAESDLAWARSRTEELEKSIVADRQRKEEISAAAAQVLERQRSFHKEERSLLVQQKDLMAQMVQLERELVHKKTQHVQKVFALQNEHAKK
;
A
#
# COMPACT_ATOMS: atom_id res chain seq x y z
N ALA A 1 142.69 -51.03 0.79
CA ALA A 1 142.47 -52.25 1.59
C ALA A 1 141.07 -52.76 1.29
N LEU A 2 140.99 -53.92 0.63
CA LEU A 2 139.76 -54.64 0.34
C LEU A 2 139.16 -55.14 1.65
N SER A 3 138.12 -54.49 2.17
CA SER A 3 137.32 -55.06 3.26
C SER A 3 136.31 -56.03 2.66
N ARG A 4 136.57 -57.31 2.95
CA ARG A 4 135.79 -58.49 2.57
C ARG A 4 134.30 -58.32 2.83
N ALA A 5 133.50 -58.83 1.91
CA ALA A 5 132.16 -59.30 2.16
C ALA A 5 132.19 -60.31 3.32
N VAL A 6 131.45 -60.01 4.39
CA VAL A 6 131.09 -61.03 5.38
C VAL A 6 130.02 -61.89 4.72
N GLU A 7 130.46 -62.93 4.04
CA GLU A 7 129.66 -64.11 3.75
C GLU A 7 129.33 -64.77 5.10
N GLY A 8 128.15 -64.45 5.64
CA GLY A 8 127.64 -64.99 6.90
C GLY A 8 126.19 -65.45 6.74
N ASN A 9 126.01 -66.71 6.34
CA ASN A 9 124.80 -67.52 6.40
C ASN A 9 123.51 -66.84 5.90
N GLY A 10 123.32 -66.76 4.58
CA GLY A 10 122.13 -66.18 3.94
C GLY A 10 121.16 -67.19 3.32
N THR A 11 121.12 -68.44 3.78
CA THR A 11 120.29 -69.50 3.19
C THR A 11 119.59 -70.38 4.22
N GLU A 12 119.23 -69.84 5.39
CA GLU A 12 118.21 -70.50 6.22
C GLU A 12 116.83 -70.02 5.76
N ILE A 13 115.96 -70.96 5.41
CA ILE A 13 114.57 -70.68 5.08
C ILE A 13 113.89 -70.29 6.39
N VAL A 14 113.71 -68.98 6.57
CA VAL A 14 112.98 -68.42 7.72
C VAL A 14 111.48 -68.55 7.45
N PRO A 15 110.71 -69.29 8.28
CA PRO A 15 109.26 -69.37 8.14
C PRO A 15 108.60 -67.98 8.24
N PRO A 16 107.50 -67.71 7.50
CA PRO A 16 106.83 -66.40 7.48
C PRO A 16 106.23 -65.93 8.81
N GLU A 17 106.29 -66.74 9.88
CA GLU A 17 105.80 -66.43 11.23
C GLU A 17 106.91 -66.38 12.29
N THR A 18 108.18 -66.31 11.86
CA THR A 18 109.32 -66.27 12.79
C THR A 18 109.23 -65.03 13.70
N PRO A 19 109.29 -65.18 15.03
CA PRO A 19 109.22 -64.07 15.97
C PRO A 19 110.32 -63.05 15.71
N ARG A 20 109.96 -61.76 15.79
CA ARG A 20 110.88 -60.64 15.56
C ARG A 20 112.14 -60.69 16.43
N SER A 21 112.05 -61.28 17.63
CA SER A 21 113.18 -61.48 18.55
C SER A 21 114.21 -62.50 18.08
N GLU A 22 113.84 -63.38 17.15
CA GLU A 22 114.69 -64.43 16.58
C GLU A 22 115.37 -63.98 15.28
N LEU A 23 114.95 -62.83 14.72
CA LEU A 23 115.57 -62.22 13.56
C LEU A 23 116.83 -61.45 13.94
N ARG A 24 117.77 -61.34 13.00
CA ARG A 24 118.98 -60.53 13.20
C ARG A 24 118.57 -59.07 13.47
N THR A 25 119.12 -58.49 14.52
CA THR A 25 118.83 -57.09 14.90
C THR A 25 119.07 -56.12 13.76
N GLN A 26 120.17 -56.27 13.01
CA GLN A 26 120.47 -55.45 11.83
C GLN A 26 119.38 -55.52 10.74
N PHE A 27 118.73 -56.68 10.57
CA PHE A 27 117.62 -56.84 9.63
C PHE A 27 116.36 -56.17 10.17
N VAL A 28 116.06 -56.36 11.45
CA VAL A 28 114.91 -55.74 12.12
C VAL A 28 115.00 -54.22 12.07
N ASP A 29 116.17 -53.65 12.40
CA ASP A 29 116.43 -52.22 12.37
C ASP A 29 116.27 -51.65 10.95
N ALA A 30 116.74 -52.36 9.93
CA ALA A 30 116.60 -51.96 8.53
C ALA A 30 115.12 -52.00 8.04
N ILE A 31 114.35 -52.99 8.47
CA ILE A 31 112.92 -53.09 8.13
C ILE A 31 112.10 -52.03 8.88
N ASP A 32 112.44 -51.73 10.13
CA ASP A 32 111.81 -50.63 10.89
C ASP A 32 112.07 -49.27 10.25
N GLU A 33 113.31 -49.03 9.81
CA GLU A 33 113.67 -47.81 9.10
C GLU A 33 112.87 -47.70 7.79
N LEU A 34 112.76 -48.80 7.03
CA LEU A 34 111.96 -48.86 5.81
C LEU A 34 110.46 -48.65 6.07
N TYR A 35 109.92 -49.25 7.13
CA TYR A 35 108.52 -49.07 7.52
C TYR A 35 108.26 -47.62 7.94
N ALA A 36 109.12 -47.05 8.77
CA ALA A 36 109.03 -45.66 9.20
C ALA A 36 109.05 -44.69 8.01
N ASP A 37 109.94 -44.96 7.04
CA ASP A 37 110.13 -44.12 5.86
C ASP A 37 108.97 -44.19 4.84
N TYR A 38 108.34 -45.36 4.64
CA TYR A 38 107.42 -45.59 3.51
C TYR A 38 106.01 -46.06 3.86
N LEU A 39 105.82 -46.73 5.00
CA LEU A 39 104.56 -47.44 5.32
C LEU A 39 103.89 -46.95 6.61
N SER A 40 104.56 -46.10 7.40
CA SER A 40 103.99 -45.52 8.61
C SER A 40 102.99 -44.39 8.28
N ASP A 41 102.03 -44.12 9.16
CA ASP A 41 101.06 -43.01 8.99
C ASP A 41 101.71 -41.62 8.96
N LYS A 42 102.98 -41.53 9.39
CA LYS A 42 103.79 -40.31 9.38
C LYS A 42 104.86 -40.33 8.27
N ALA A 43 104.86 -41.34 7.41
CA ALA A 43 105.81 -41.50 6.32
C ALA A 43 105.68 -40.32 5.35
N GLN A 44 106.75 -39.54 5.23
CA GLN A 44 106.79 -38.37 4.34
C GLN A 44 107.28 -38.73 2.93
N LYS A 45 107.82 -39.94 2.72
CA LYS A 45 108.55 -40.29 1.49
C LYS A 45 107.73 -41.08 0.47
N LEU A 46 106.50 -41.50 0.77
CA LEU A 46 105.65 -42.20 -0.21
C LEU A 46 104.88 -41.15 -1.04
N PRO A 47 105.24 -40.91 -2.31
CA PRO A 47 104.51 -39.95 -3.14
C PRO A 47 103.14 -40.50 -3.51
N SER A 48 102.15 -39.60 -3.63
CA SER A 48 100.86 -39.91 -4.25
C SER A 48 101.08 -40.48 -5.66
N LYS A 49 100.32 -41.51 -6.04
CA LYS A 49 100.37 -42.03 -7.41
C LYS A 49 99.85 -40.96 -8.38
N GLN A 50 100.64 -40.63 -9.39
CA GLN A 50 100.27 -39.65 -10.39
C GLN A 50 100.22 -40.25 -11.80
N LEU A 51 99.29 -39.76 -12.63
CA LEU A 51 99.24 -39.99 -14.07
C LEU A 51 99.37 -38.64 -14.78
N MET A 52 100.39 -38.49 -15.62
CA MET A 52 100.63 -37.25 -16.38
C MET A 52 100.67 -35.97 -15.50
N GLY A 53 101.13 -36.09 -14.25
CA GLY A 53 101.21 -34.97 -13.29
C GLY A 53 99.95 -34.74 -12.45
N HIS A 54 98.89 -35.53 -12.62
CA HIS A 54 97.68 -35.48 -11.80
C HIS A 54 97.65 -36.60 -10.78
N GLU A 55 97.36 -36.27 -9.52
CA GLU A 55 97.18 -37.27 -8.46
C GLU A 55 95.95 -38.14 -8.73
N LEU A 56 96.11 -39.45 -8.64
CA LEU A 56 95.05 -40.42 -8.84
C LEU A 56 94.35 -40.75 -7.53
N ARG A 57 93.03 -40.61 -7.52
CA ARG A 57 92.17 -41.20 -6.49
C ARG A 57 92.10 -42.73 -6.66
N SER A 58 91.72 -43.43 -5.59
CA SER A 58 91.55 -44.89 -5.60
C SER A 58 90.63 -45.38 -6.72
N GLU A 59 89.51 -44.68 -6.94
CA GLU A 59 88.53 -45.00 -8.00
C GLU A 59 89.11 -44.81 -9.40
N GLN A 60 89.84 -43.71 -9.62
CA GLN A 60 90.49 -43.41 -10.89
C GLN A 60 91.62 -44.40 -11.21
N PHE A 61 92.28 -44.94 -10.18
CA PHE A 61 93.33 -45.93 -10.37
C PHE A 61 92.78 -47.23 -10.98
N VAL A 62 91.56 -47.64 -10.61
CA VAL A 62 90.89 -48.82 -11.19
C VAL A 62 90.69 -48.64 -12.68
N VAL A 63 90.25 -47.45 -13.11
CA VAL A 63 90.01 -47.13 -14.52
C VAL A 63 91.29 -47.19 -15.34
N VAL A 64 92.41 -46.69 -14.78
CA VAL A 64 93.72 -46.79 -15.41
C VAL A 64 94.16 -48.24 -15.56
N LEU A 65 93.94 -49.07 -14.53
CA LEU A 65 94.23 -50.50 -14.58
C LEU A 65 93.39 -51.19 -15.65
N ASP A 66 92.08 -50.95 -15.69
CA ASP A 66 91.17 -51.54 -16.68
C ASP A 66 91.62 -51.20 -18.09
N VAL A 67 91.95 -49.93 -18.37
CA VAL A 67 92.45 -49.51 -19.69
C VAL A 67 93.75 -50.21 -20.07
N PHE A 68 94.67 -50.40 -19.12
CA PHE A 68 95.93 -51.09 -19.38
C PHE A 68 95.74 -52.59 -19.57
N VAL A 69 94.92 -53.22 -18.75
CA VAL A 69 94.58 -54.65 -18.84
C VAL A 69 93.85 -54.93 -20.15
N ASP A 70 92.90 -54.10 -20.54
CA ASP A 70 92.18 -54.21 -21.81
C ASP A 70 93.10 -54.01 -23.02
N ALA A 71 94.04 -53.07 -22.95
CA ALA A 71 95.05 -52.92 -23.99
C ALA A 71 95.88 -54.21 -24.14
N MET A 72 96.33 -54.80 -23.03
CA MET A 72 97.08 -56.07 -23.06
C MET A 72 96.22 -57.22 -23.60
N ASN A 73 94.97 -57.34 -23.15
CA ASN A 73 94.02 -58.38 -23.60
C ASN A 73 93.72 -58.27 -25.10
N THR A 74 93.66 -57.05 -25.63
CA THR A 74 93.45 -56.76 -27.06
C THR A 74 94.73 -56.78 -27.89
N ARG A 75 95.87 -57.21 -27.30
CA ARG A 75 97.21 -57.25 -27.93
C ARG A 75 97.70 -55.88 -28.41
N GLN A 76 97.26 -54.81 -27.76
CA GLN A 76 97.73 -53.45 -27.97
C GLN A 76 98.72 -53.05 -26.87
N LEU A 77 99.60 -52.08 -27.17
CA LEU A 77 100.46 -51.50 -26.15
C LEU A 77 99.66 -50.57 -25.23
N PRO A 78 99.72 -50.74 -23.90
CA PRO A 78 99.12 -49.80 -22.96
C PRO A 78 99.80 -48.43 -23.09
N THR A 79 99.03 -47.36 -23.20
CA THR A 79 99.57 -46.00 -23.30
C THR A 79 98.98 -45.10 -22.23
N MET A 80 99.84 -44.32 -21.56
CA MET A 80 99.42 -43.36 -20.53
C MET A 80 98.40 -42.35 -21.07
N GLN A 81 98.50 -42.00 -22.35
CA GLN A 81 97.56 -41.08 -22.98
C GLN A 81 96.16 -41.69 -23.16
N LYS A 82 96.06 -42.99 -23.47
CA LYS A 82 94.75 -43.67 -23.53
C LYS A 82 94.10 -43.74 -22.15
N ALA A 83 94.87 -44.05 -21.11
CA ALA A 83 94.37 -44.04 -19.73
C ALA A 83 93.96 -42.64 -19.27
N SER A 84 94.76 -41.61 -19.60
CA SER A 84 94.42 -40.22 -19.28
C SER A 84 93.16 -39.75 -20.01
N ASN A 85 92.99 -40.10 -21.29
CA ASN A 85 91.77 -39.77 -22.02
C ASN A 85 90.55 -40.48 -21.42
N ALA A 86 90.66 -41.75 -21.03
CA ALA A 86 89.57 -42.50 -20.40
C ALA A 86 89.15 -41.87 -19.06
N LEU A 87 90.10 -41.39 -18.25
CA LEU A 87 89.79 -40.65 -17.03
C LEU A 87 89.04 -39.35 -17.31
N LEU A 88 89.46 -38.59 -18.33
CA LEU A 88 88.77 -37.35 -18.73
C LEU A 88 87.37 -37.64 -19.29
N GLU A 89 87.20 -38.72 -20.04
CA GLU A 89 85.89 -39.16 -20.54
C GLU A 89 84.96 -39.55 -19.39
N GLN A 90 85.47 -40.24 -18.38
CA GLN A 90 84.70 -40.56 -17.18
C GLN A 90 84.35 -39.31 -16.35
N GLU A 91 85.29 -38.39 -16.17
CA GLU A 91 85.05 -37.11 -15.47
C GLU A 91 83.94 -36.31 -16.15
N ILE A 92 83.88 -36.33 -17.49
CA ILE A 92 82.77 -35.73 -18.24
C ILE A 92 81.44 -36.37 -17.83
N VAL A 93 81.34 -37.71 -17.80
CA VAL A 93 80.10 -38.42 -17.45
C VAL A 93 79.68 -38.11 -16.01
N GLU A 94 80.60 -38.21 -15.06
CA GLU A 94 80.35 -37.93 -13.64
C GLU A 94 79.80 -36.52 -13.42
N VAL A 95 80.31 -35.53 -14.15
CA VAL A 95 79.86 -34.14 -14.04
C VAL A 95 78.43 -33.95 -14.49
N PHE A 96 77.98 -34.66 -15.53
CA PHE A 96 76.58 -34.60 -15.96
C PHE A 96 75.65 -35.34 -14.99
N ASP A 97 76.12 -36.40 -14.35
CA ASP A 97 75.38 -37.08 -13.29
C ASP A 97 75.24 -36.18 -12.04
N VAL A 98 76.33 -35.52 -11.63
CA VAL A 98 76.30 -34.53 -10.54
C VAL A 98 75.39 -33.35 -10.92
N ALA A 99 75.49 -32.82 -12.14
CA ALA A 99 74.63 -31.74 -12.62
C ALA A 99 73.14 -32.13 -12.59
N LYS A 100 72.82 -33.37 -12.95
CA LYS A 100 71.46 -33.92 -12.87
C LYS A 100 70.98 -34.05 -11.42
N GLN A 101 71.83 -34.55 -10.52
CA GLN A 101 71.52 -34.63 -9.09
C GLN A 101 71.31 -33.23 -8.49
N THR A 102 72.18 -32.27 -8.80
CA THR A 102 72.05 -30.88 -8.35
C THR A 102 70.75 -30.26 -8.85
N TYR A 103 70.40 -30.43 -10.13
CA TYR A 103 69.13 -29.94 -10.66
C TYR A 103 67.91 -30.58 -9.97
N THR A 104 67.93 -31.90 -9.79
CA THR A 104 66.82 -32.62 -9.16
C THR A 104 66.66 -32.24 -7.69
N ASN A 105 67.74 -32.05 -6.95
CA ASN A 105 67.71 -31.60 -5.55
C ASN A 105 67.12 -30.19 -5.42
N GLU A 106 67.48 -29.26 -6.31
CA GLU A 106 66.94 -27.89 -6.30
C GLU A 106 65.44 -27.87 -6.63
N MET A 107 65.01 -28.68 -7.61
CA MET A 107 63.59 -28.83 -7.94
C MET A 107 62.80 -29.49 -6.80
N GLN A 108 63.37 -30.48 -6.13
CA GLN A 108 62.74 -31.15 -4.98
C GLN A 108 62.68 -30.26 -3.74
N ALA A 109 63.71 -29.45 -3.47
CA ALA A 109 63.73 -28.55 -2.32
C ALA A 109 62.51 -27.60 -2.30
N VAL A 110 62.09 -27.13 -3.48
CA VAL A 110 60.89 -26.31 -3.61
C VAL A 110 59.61 -27.11 -3.36
N ALA A 111 59.54 -28.36 -3.82
CA ALA A 111 58.42 -29.25 -3.52
C ALA A 111 58.32 -29.57 -2.01
N SER A 112 59.45 -29.88 -1.35
CA SER A 112 59.52 -30.17 0.09
C SER A 112 59.13 -28.97 0.94
N SER A 113 59.52 -27.75 0.54
CA SER A 113 59.19 -26.52 1.27
C SER A 113 57.69 -26.22 1.35
N VAL A 114 56.90 -26.80 0.43
CA VAL A 114 55.44 -26.60 0.37
C VAL A 114 54.68 -27.79 0.97
N MET A 115 55.29 -28.98 1.01
CA MET A 115 54.68 -30.16 1.64
C MET A 115 54.62 -30.11 3.16
N ASP A 116 55.41 -29.26 3.82
CA ASP A 116 55.38 -29.13 5.29
C ASP A 116 54.10 -28.51 5.85
N ASN A 117 53.12 -28.08 5.02
CA ASN A 117 51.89 -27.47 5.56
C ASN A 117 50.55 -27.70 4.83
N SER A 118 50.47 -28.37 3.67
CA SER A 118 49.21 -28.83 3.07
C SER A 118 49.46 -29.37 1.65
N GLU A 119 48.55 -30.21 1.14
CA GLU A 119 48.45 -30.58 -0.29
C GLU A 119 48.15 -29.35 -1.17
N LYS A 120 49.11 -28.43 -1.33
CA LYS A 120 48.99 -27.24 -2.18
C LYS A 120 49.80 -27.41 -3.45
N ALA A 121 49.22 -27.00 -4.58
CA ALA A 121 49.97 -26.92 -5.82
C ALA A 121 51.01 -25.79 -5.74
N LEU A 122 52.16 -26.00 -6.35
CA LEU A 122 53.23 -25.01 -6.37
C LEU A 122 52.83 -23.84 -7.27
N SER A 123 53.24 -22.63 -6.88
CA SER A 123 53.11 -21.49 -7.78
C SER A 123 54.03 -21.69 -8.99
N GLU A 124 53.54 -21.32 -10.18
CA GLU A 124 54.31 -21.41 -11.41
C GLU A 124 55.62 -20.59 -11.33
N ARG A 125 55.56 -19.41 -10.70
CA ARG A 125 56.74 -18.58 -10.44
C ARG A 125 57.78 -19.31 -9.58
N ALA A 126 57.38 -20.03 -8.54
CA ALA A 126 58.31 -20.80 -7.71
C ALA A 126 58.98 -21.92 -8.52
N LEU A 127 58.24 -22.62 -9.38
CA LEU A 127 58.80 -23.63 -10.28
C LEU A 127 59.81 -23.05 -11.28
N TYR A 128 59.50 -21.91 -11.90
CA TYR A 128 60.46 -21.23 -12.80
C TYR A 128 61.72 -20.77 -12.08
N LEU A 129 61.60 -20.25 -10.85
CA LEU A 129 62.75 -19.86 -10.05
C LEU A 129 63.59 -21.08 -9.68
N ALA A 130 62.98 -22.18 -9.23
CA ALA A 130 63.65 -23.45 -8.93
C ALA A 130 64.43 -23.96 -10.15
N HIS A 131 63.79 -23.96 -11.31
CA HIS A 131 64.41 -24.35 -12.57
C HIS A 131 65.61 -23.48 -12.92
N PHE A 132 65.46 -22.15 -12.85
CA PHE A 132 66.55 -21.22 -13.15
C PHE A 132 67.73 -21.39 -12.19
N HIS A 133 67.46 -21.57 -10.89
CA HIS A 133 68.48 -21.81 -9.89
C HIS A 133 69.18 -23.16 -10.11
N GLY A 134 68.42 -24.24 -10.30
CA GLY A 134 68.96 -25.57 -10.58
C GLY A 134 69.83 -25.61 -11.83
N VAL A 135 69.36 -25.01 -12.94
CA VAL A 135 70.14 -24.89 -14.17
C VAL A 135 71.41 -24.08 -13.94
N ARG A 136 71.32 -22.94 -13.25
CA ARG A 136 72.48 -22.08 -13.00
C ARG A 136 73.54 -22.79 -12.15
N THR A 137 73.15 -23.46 -11.08
CA THR A 137 74.06 -24.18 -10.19
C THR A 137 74.69 -25.38 -10.91
N ALA A 138 73.90 -26.18 -11.62
CA ALA A 138 74.40 -27.28 -12.43
C ALA A 138 75.36 -26.82 -13.53
N MET A 139 75.03 -25.72 -14.23
CA MET A 139 75.89 -25.15 -15.28
C MET A 139 77.20 -24.57 -14.74
N ALA A 140 77.26 -24.15 -13.47
CA ALA A 140 78.52 -23.74 -12.85
C ALA A 140 79.50 -24.92 -12.78
N HIS A 141 79.06 -26.08 -12.29
CA HIS A 141 79.86 -27.31 -12.24
C HIS A 141 80.29 -27.79 -13.63
N ILE A 142 79.37 -27.78 -14.60
CA ILE A 142 79.67 -28.15 -15.99
C ILE A 142 80.75 -27.24 -16.59
N ARG A 143 80.68 -25.92 -16.36
CA ARG A 143 81.66 -24.95 -16.88
C ARG A 143 83.03 -25.07 -16.23
N GLU A 144 83.08 -25.41 -14.95
CA GLU A 144 84.33 -25.65 -14.23
C GLU A 144 85.12 -26.78 -14.88
N VAL A 145 84.48 -27.94 -15.08
CA VAL A 145 85.14 -29.10 -15.72
C VAL A 145 85.50 -28.81 -17.18
N ARG A 146 84.65 -28.08 -17.91
CA ARG A 146 84.98 -27.65 -19.28
C ARG A 146 86.33 -26.96 -19.38
N SER A 147 86.66 -26.10 -18.40
CA SER A 147 87.91 -25.33 -18.41
C SER A 147 89.17 -26.19 -18.26
N ASN A 148 89.03 -27.39 -17.68
CA ASN A 148 90.12 -28.34 -17.45
C ASN A 148 90.28 -29.37 -18.59
N LEU A 149 89.34 -29.40 -19.55
CA LEU A 149 89.32 -30.40 -20.63
C LEU A 149 90.14 -29.97 -21.86
N PRO A 150 90.81 -30.91 -22.56
CA PRO A 150 91.40 -30.66 -23.88
C PRO A 150 90.38 -30.25 -24.94
N GLU A 151 90.77 -29.38 -25.89
CA GLU A 151 89.87 -28.81 -26.92
C GLU A 151 89.15 -29.87 -27.77
N ARG A 152 89.82 -31.01 -28.03
CA ARG A 152 89.22 -32.14 -28.76
C ARG A 152 87.98 -32.68 -28.06
N LEU A 153 88.06 -32.93 -26.75
CA LEU A 153 86.95 -33.47 -25.95
C LEU A 153 85.85 -32.41 -25.75
N GLN A 154 86.23 -31.14 -25.64
CA GLN A 154 85.27 -30.04 -25.57
C GLN A 154 84.36 -29.94 -26.80
N LYS A 155 84.92 -30.14 -28.01
CA LYS A 155 84.19 -29.97 -29.28
C LYS A 155 83.30 -31.16 -29.67
N THR A 156 83.54 -32.34 -29.08
CA THR A 156 82.78 -33.58 -29.38
C THR A 156 81.96 -34.00 -28.17
N LEU A 157 82.47 -34.92 -27.35
CA LEU A 157 81.74 -35.60 -26.26
C LEU A 157 81.12 -34.62 -25.28
N PHE A 158 81.87 -33.60 -24.87
CA PHE A 158 81.35 -32.61 -23.91
C PHE A 158 80.18 -31.83 -24.50
N LYS A 159 80.29 -31.37 -25.75
CA LYS A 159 79.23 -30.63 -26.43
C LYS A 159 77.95 -31.46 -26.59
N ASP A 160 78.11 -32.73 -26.97
CA ASP A 160 76.98 -33.65 -27.14
C ASP A 160 76.28 -33.93 -25.79
N ASN A 161 77.06 -34.10 -24.72
CA ASN A 161 76.50 -34.28 -23.38
C ASN A 161 75.81 -33.02 -22.84
N VAL A 162 76.34 -31.81 -23.12
CA VAL A 162 75.63 -30.55 -22.80
C VAL A 162 74.29 -30.50 -23.51
N ALA A 163 74.26 -30.79 -24.82
CA ALA A 163 73.02 -30.76 -25.60
C ALA A 163 72.00 -31.79 -25.10
N SER A 164 72.46 -33.00 -24.77
CA SER A 164 71.63 -34.06 -24.19
C SER A 164 71.06 -33.66 -22.83
N TRP A 165 71.89 -33.10 -21.95
CA TRP A 165 71.49 -32.64 -20.63
C TRP A 165 70.48 -31.49 -20.70
N GLU A 166 70.72 -30.48 -21.55
CA GLU A 166 69.79 -29.36 -21.76
C GLU A 166 68.44 -29.86 -22.29
N ALA A 167 68.43 -30.81 -23.22
CA ALA A 167 67.20 -31.41 -23.74
C ALA A 167 66.44 -32.20 -22.66
N GLN A 168 67.17 -32.94 -21.82
CA GLN A 168 66.59 -33.66 -20.69
C GLN A 168 65.96 -32.71 -19.67
N VAL A 169 66.70 -31.69 -19.22
CA VAL A 169 66.23 -30.72 -18.22
C VAL A 169 65.00 -29.95 -18.72
N LYS A 170 64.97 -29.57 -20.00
CA LYS A 170 63.79 -28.93 -20.61
C LYS A 170 62.57 -29.86 -20.57
N ARG A 171 62.75 -31.14 -20.90
CA ARG A 171 61.68 -32.14 -20.89
C ARG A 171 61.15 -32.36 -19.47
N ASP A 172 62.05 -32.60 -18.52
CA ASP A 172 61.70 -32.85 -17.12
C ASP A 172 60.97 -31.64 -16.50
N PHE A 173 61.39 -30.43 -16.85
CA PHE A 173 60.72 -29.20 -16.40
C PHE A 173 59.31 -29.07 -16.98
N GLN A 174 59.15 -29.34 -18.28
CA GLN A 174 57.84 -29.30 -18.94
C GLN A 174 56.88 -30.32 -18.33
N GLU A 175 57.34 -31.55 -18.09
CA GLU A 175 56.56 -32.59 -17.41
C GLU A 175 56.16 -32.16 -15.99
N THR A 176 57.06 -31.49 -15.27
CA THR A 176 56.77 -30.95 -13.93
C THR A 176 55.70 -29.85 -13.97
N LEU A 177 55.77 -28.93 -14.94
CA LEU A 177 54.76 -27.89 -15.13
C LEU A 177 53.38 -28.47 -15.46
N GLU A 178 53.33 -29.44 -16.37
CA GLU A 178 52.09 -30.11 -16.77
C GLU A 178 51.48 -30.89 -15.59
N HIS A 179 52.31 -31.59 -14.82
CA HIS A 179 51.86 -32.30 -13.63
C HIS A 179 51.32 -31.34 -12.57
N ASN A 180 52.03 -30.25 -12.29
CA ASN A 180 51.59 -29.24 -11.32
C ASN A 180 50.31 -28.52 -11.76
N THR A 181 50.14 -28.28 -13.05
CA THR A 181 48.91 -27.68 -13.60
C THR A 181 47.72 -28.63 -13.44
N LYS A 182 47.89 -29.92 -13.72
CA LYS A 182 46.85 -30.94 -13.49
C LYS A 182 46.49 -31.05 -12.00
N LEU A 183 47.49 -31.12 -11.13
CA LEU A 183 47.28 -31.17 -9.68
C LEU A 183 46.53 -29.92 -9.18
N SER A 184 46.92 -28.73 -9.64
CA SER A 184 46.22 -27.48 -9.32
C SER A 184 44.78 -27.51 -9.78
N ALA A 185 44.51 -27.99 -11.00
CA ALA A 185 43.15 -28.12 -11.51
C ALA A 185 42.31 -29.09 -10.67
N ASP A 186 42.85 -30.26 -10.32
CA ASP A 186 42.15 -31.25 -9.49
C ASP A 186 41.81 -30.71 -8.10
N ILE A 187 42.73 -29.98 -7.46
CA ILE A 187 42.50 -29.33 -6.16
C ILE A 187 41.42 -28.24 -6.31
N CYS A 188 41.55 -27.37 -7.30
CA CYS A 188 40.61 -26.26 -7.50
C CYS A 188 39.20 -26.75 -7.81
N THR A 189 39.06 -27.76 -8.68
CA THR A 189 37.76 -28.38 -8.99
C THR A 189 37.12 -28.99 -7.75
N LYS A 190 37.88 -29.74 -6.93
CA LYS A 190 37.36 -30.31 -5.68
C LYS A 190 36.90 -29.24 -4.69
N ILE A 191 37.63 -28.13 -4.58
CA ILE A 191 37.22 -27.00 -3.72
C ILE A 191 35.93 -26.40 -4.27
N LEU A 192 35.84 -26.15 -5.58
CA LEU A 192 34.67 -25.55 -6.22
C LEU A 192 33.43 -26.44 -6.08
N GLU A 193 33.55 -27.75 -6.26
CA GLU A 193 32.46 -28.71 -6.05
C GLU A 193 31.91 -28.68 -4.62
N ARG A 194 32.79 -28.45 -3.63
CA ARG A 194 32.41 -28.38 -2.21
C ARG A 194 31.80 -27.03 -1.82
N VAL A 195 32.32 -25.95 -2.38
CA VAL A 195 32.08 -24.59 -1.90
C VAL A 195 30.96 -23.89 -2.69
N LEU A 196 30.76 -24.23 -3.96
CA LEU A 196 29.70 -23.61 -4.76
C LEU A 196 28.30 -24.00 -4.27
N PRO A 197 27.38 -23.03 -4.12
CA PRO A 197 26.02 -23.29 -3.68
C PRO A 197 25.22 -24.05 -4.76
N GLN A 198 24.75 -25.26 -4.43
CA GLN A 198 23.90 -26.08 -5.30
C GLN A 198 22.39 -25.93 -4.98
N ASN A 199 22.01 -24.88 -4.26
CA ASN A 199 20.68 -24.73 -3.67
C ASN A 199 19.62 -24.14 -4.61
N LEU A 200 19.95 -23.71 -5.82
CA LEU A 200 19.01 -22.99 -6.69
C LEU A 200 17.74 -23.78 -7.04
N GLU A 201 17.84 -25.08 -7.35
CA GLU A 201 16.64 -25.88 -7.66
C GLU A 201 15.72 -26.03 -6.43
N ALA A 202 16.30 -26.24 -5.25
CA ALA A 202 15.55 -26.29 -3.98
C ALA A 202 14.90 -24.93 -3.66
N ILE A 203 15.63 -23.83 -3.88
CA ILE A 203 15.14 -22.46 -3.73
C ILE A 203 13.92 -22.23 -4.65
N ALA A 204 13.98 -22.69 -5.91
CA ALA A 204 12.85 -22.59 -6.83
C ALA A 204 11.64 -23.40 -6.36
N THR A 205 11.83 -24.58 -5.78
CA THR A 205 10.71 -25.36 -5.22
C THR A 205 10.08 -24.67 -4.02
N GLU A 206 10.88 -24.11 -3.11
CA GLU A 206 10.37 -23.33 -1.98
C GLU A 206 9.61 -22.07 -2.43
N LEU A 207 10.05 -21.44 -3.52
CA LEU A 207 9.37 -20.28 -4.09
C LEU A 207 8.00 -20.67 -4.68
N ALA A 208 7.88 -21.89 -5.21
CA ALA A 208 6.64 -22.40 -5.79
C ALA A 208 5.53 -22.59 -4.76
N GLU A 209 5.89 -22.89 -3.50
CA GLU A 209 4.93 -23.12 -2.41
C GLU A 209 4.35 -21.82 -1.84
N ARG A 210 4.94 -20.67 -2.19
CA ARG A 210 4.51 -19.38 -1.65
C ARG A 210 3.24 -18.86 -2.32
N PRO A 211 2.37 -18.16 -1.57
CA PRO A 211 1.23 -17.48 -2.16
C PRO A 211 1.70 -16.36 -3.09
N ARG A 212 0.85 -16.04 -4.08
CA ARG A 212 1.12 -15.02 -5.11
C ARG A 212 1.55 -13.67 -4.54
N GLU A 213 0.96 -13.27 -3.42
CA GLU A 213 1.20 -11.97 -2.76
C GLU A 213 2.63 -11.83 -2.24
N ASP A 214 3.20 -12.93 -1.73
CA ASP A 214 4.56 -12.95 -1.15
C ASP A 214 5.62 -13.42 -2.16
N PHE A 215 5.23 -13.69 -3.40
CA PHE A 215 6.12 -14.28 -4.42
C PHE A 215 7.27 -13.33 -4.77
N SER A 216 7.00 -12.04 -4.99
CA SER A 216 8.04 -11.05 -5.33
C SER A 216 9.05 -10.86 -4.21
N ASP A 217 8.56 -10.76 -2.97
CA ASP A 217 9.41 -10.51 -1.80
C ASP A 217 10.23 -11.77 -1.47
N GLY A 218 9.61 -12.95 -1.61
CA GLY A 218 10.29 -14.24 -1.53
C GLY A 218 11.43 -14.37 -2.56
N LEU A 219 11.17 -13.99 -3.81
CA LEU A 219 12.14 -14.02 -4.90
C LEU A 219 13.33 -13.09 -4.63
N VAL A 220 13.07 -11.85 -4.22
CA VAL A 220 14.12 -10.87 -3.89
C VAL A 220 14.98 -11.37 -2.73
N ARG A 221 14.34 -11.93 -1.69
CA ARG A 221 15.05 -12.48 -0.52
C ARG A 221 15.96 -13.64 -0.92
N GLN A 222 15.45 -14.59 -1.70
CA GLN A 222 16.22 -15.75 -2.16
C GLN A 222 17.38 -15.36 -3.09
N LEU A 223 17.17 -14.41 -4.01
CA LEU A 223 18.24 -13.88 -4.85
C LEU A 223 19.33 -13.17 -4.04
N THR A 224 18.94 -12.43 -3.01
CA THR A 224 19.87 -11.74 -2.12
C THR A 224 20.70 -12.74 -1.31
N GLN A 225 20.05 -13.80 -0.81
CA GLN A 225 20.73 -14.88 -0.10
C GLN A 225 21.71 -15.61 -1.01
N TYR A 226 21.27 -16.04 -2.19
CA TYR A 226 22.14 -16.73 -3.15
C TYR A 226 23.34 -15.88 -3.57
N LYS A 227 23.15 -14.57 -3.75
CA LYS A 227 24.25 -13.64 -4.00
C LYS A 227 25.24 -13.55 -2.83
N SER A 228 24.76 -13.63 -1.59
CA SER A 228 25.61 -13.68 -0.40
C SER A 228 26.37 -15.01 -0.33
N ASP A 229 25.68 -16.13 -0.54
CA ASP A 229 26.26 -17.47 -0.53
C ASP A 229 27.36 -17.60 -1.60
N LEU A 230 27.12 -17.11 -2.82
CA LEU A 230 28.12 -17.07 -3.88
C LEU A 230 29.34 -16.22 -3.51
N ARG A 231 29.17 -15.10 -2.81
CA ARG A 231 30.30 -14.28 -2.36
C ARG A 231 31.12 -15.00 -1.30
N SER A 232 30.47 -15.58 -0.30
CA SER A 232 31.15 -16.39 0.71
C SER A 232 31.87 -17.59 0.10
N ALA A 233 31.28 -18.23 -0.91
CA ALA A 233 31.88 -19.30 -1.66
C ALA A 233 33.15 -18.84 -2.43
N LEU A 234 33.10 -17.67 -3.07
CA LEU A 234 34.26 -17.08 -3.74
C LEU A 234 35.36 -16.70 -2.74
N ASP A 235 35.01 -16.15 -1.59
CA ASP A 235 35.96 -15.81 -0.53
C ASP A 235 36.65 -17.07 0.01
N GLU A 236 35.90 -18.15 0.23
CA GLU A 236 36.47 -19.44 0.66
C GLU A 236 37.35 -20.07 -0.43
N TYR A 237 36.94 -20.01 -1.69
CA TYR A 237 37.74 -20.48 -2.82
C TYR A 237 39.05 -19.71 -2.94
N THR A 238 39.04 -18.38 -2.86
CA THR A 238 40.26 -17.56 -2.94
C THR A 238 41.24 -17.81 -1.80
N GLN A 239 40.75 -18.22 -0.61
CA GLN A 239 41.60 -18.57 0.52
C GLN A 239 42.26 -19.95 0.39
N GLN A 240 41.56 -20.92 -0.22
CA GLN A 240 42.00 -22.33 -0.25
C GLN A 240 42.64 -22.75 -1.57
N SER A 241 42.27 -22.10 -2.67
CA SER A 241 42.80 -22.40 -4.00
C SER A 241 44.29 -22.06 -4.10
N SER A 242 45.02 -22.84 -4.89
CA SER A 242 46.45 -22.64 -5.10
C SER A 242 46.91 -23.19 -6.45
N GLY A 243 47.97 -22.59 -6.99
CA GLY A 243 48.63 -23.01 -8.22
C GLY A 243 48.17 -22.26 -9.47
N PRO A 244 48.63 -22.69 -10.66
CA PRO A 244 48.39 -21.99 -11.93
C PRO A 244 46.97 -22.13 -12.49
N ALA A 245 46.20 -23.14 -12.08
CA ALA A 245 44.87 -23.40 -12.64
C ALA A 245 43.72 -22.66 -11.93
N VAL A 246 44.03 -21.84 -10.92
CA VAL A 246 43.04 -21.19 -10.05
C VAL A 246 42.02 -20.37 -10.84
N ASP A 247 42.50 -19.50 -11.73
CA ASP A 247 41.63 -18.59 -12.48
C ASP A 247 40.86 -19.34 -13.57
N SER A 248 41.50 -20.27 -14.27
CA SER A 248 40.86 -21.05 -15.34
C SER A 248 39.76 -21.96 -14.81
N CYS A 249 39.98 -22.64 -13.68
CA CYS A 249 38.98 -23.49 -13.06
C CYS A 249 37.80 -22.68 -12.53
N LEU A 250 38.08 -21.49 -11.96
CA LEU A 250 37.04 -20.57 -11.51
C LEU A 250 36.19 -20.07 -12.69
N GLU A 251 36.83 -19.63 -13.77
CA GLU A 251 36.16 -19.18 -14.98
C GLU A 251 35.23 -20.28 -15.53
N GLU A 252 35.74 -21.50 -15.68
CA GLU A 252 34.97 -22.63 -16.17
C GLU A 252 33.77 -22.96 -15.27
N ALA A 253 33.98 -22.99 -13.94
CA ALA A 253 32.90 -23.27 -13.01
C ALA A 253 31.83 -22.16 -12.98
N LEU A 254 32.23 -20.89 -13.09
CA LEU A 254 31.29 -19.77 -13.19
C LEU A 254 30.48 -19.82 -14.50
N LEU A 255 31.15 -20.11 -15.63
CA LEU A 255 30.51 -20.14 -16.94
C LEU A 255 29.64 -21.38 -17.18
N GLN A 256 30.01 -22.54 -16.63
CA GLN A 256 29.29 -23.80 -16.85
C GLN A 256 28.30 -24.09 -15.73
N SER A 257 28.77 -24.13 -14.48
CA SER A 257 27.96 -24.54 -13.33
C SER A 257 27.04 -23.42 -12.85
N VAL A 258 27.60 -22.25 -12.52
CA VAL A 258 26.82 -21.15 -11.94
C VAL A 258 25.88 -20.53 -12.97
N ARG A 259 26.38 -20.21 -14.17
CA ARG A 259 25.52 -19.68 -15.25
C ARG A 259 24.45 -20.70 -15.65
N GLY A 260 24.81 -21.98 -15.80
CA GLY A 260 23.87 -23.04 -16.18
C GLY A 260 22.76 -23.23 -15.15
N SER A 261 23.10 -23.22 -13.86
CA SER A 261 22.12 -23.31 -12.76
C SER A 261 21.21 -22.09 -12.68
N ILE A 262 21.75 -20.86 -12.83
CA ILE A 262 20.95 -19.63 -12.89
C ILE A 262 19.97 -19.65 -14.08
N GLN A 263 20.40 -20.13 -15.24
CA GLN A 263 19.53 -20.25 -16.42
C GLN A 263 18.37 -21.22 -16.15
N LYS A 264 18.66 -22.41 -15.62
CA LYS A 264 17.62 -23.39 -15.24
C LYS A 264 16.65 -22.80 -14.21
N TRP A 265 17.18 -22.19 -13.16
CA TRP A 265 16.40 -21.54 -12.11
C TRP A 265 15.49 -20.44 -12.68
N SER A 266 16.03 -19.57 -13.54
CA SER A 266 15.24 -18.50 -14.17
C SER A 266 14.08 -19.03 -15.02
N ALA A 267 14.26 -20.18 -15.68
CA ALA A 267 13.20 -20.82 -16.44
C ALA A 267 12.08 -21.34 -15.52
N MET A 268 12.43 -21.94 -14.38
CA MET A 268 11.47 -22.39 -13.36
C MET A 268 10.69 -21.21 -12.76
N VAL A 269 11.38 -20.14 -12.33
CA VAL A 269 10.75 -18.93 -11.78
C VAL A 269 9.84 -18.27 -12.81
N LEU A 270 10.26 -18.20 -14.09
CA LEU A 270 9.43 -17.67 -15.17
C LEU A 270 8.15 -18.48 -15.37
N GLN A 271 8.22 -19.81 -15.25
CA GLN A 271 7.06 -20.69 -15.33
C GLN A 271 6.10 -20.48 -14.14
N GLN A 272 6.63 -20.32 -12.93
CA GLN A 272 5.84 -19.99 -11.74
C GLN A 272 5.14 -18.64 -11.90
N TYR A 273 5.87 -17.61 -12.32
CA TYR A 273 5.30 -16.29 -12.59
C TYR A 273 4.18 -16.34 -13.63
N LYS A 274 4.36 -17.08 -14.73
CA LYS A 274 3.30 -17.29 -15.74
C LYS A 274 2.06 -17.96 -15.15
N THR A 275 2.24 -18.88 -14.19
CA THR A 275 1.13 -19.57 -13.52
C THR A 275 0.35 -18.61 -12.63
N HIS A 276 1.03 -17.78 -11.84
CA HIS A 276 0.40 -16.72 -11.04
C HIS A 276 -0.29 -15.65 -11.90
N MET A 277 0.29 -15.30 -13.05
CA MET A 277 -0.32 -14.35 -13.99
C MET A 277 -1.64 -14.90 -14.57
N ARG A 278 -1.69 -16.19 -14.93
CA ARG A 278 -2.94 -16.82 -15.37
C ARG A 278 -3.98 -16.86 -14.26
N SER A 279 -3.58 -17.25 -13.04
CA SER A 279 -4.52 -17.28 -11.91
C SER A 279 -5.07 -15.87 -11.59
N TRP A 280 -4.27 -14.82 -11.77
CA TRP A 280 -4.72 -13.44 -11.64
C TRP A 280 -5.67 -13.02 -12.76
N GLN A 281 -5.43 -13.44 -14.01
CA GLN A 281 -6.35 -13.22 -15.12
C GLN A 281 -7.69 -13.91 -14.87
N ASP A 282 -7.68 -15.17 -14.44
CA ASP A 282 -8.89 -15.94 -14.12
C ASP A 282 -9.68 -15.29 -12.96
N GLU A 283 -9.00 -14.81 -11.92
CA GLU A 283 -9.62 -14.10 -10.80
C GLU A 283 -10.23 -12.77 -11.23
N LYS A 284 -9.52 -12.03 -12.08
CA LYS A 284 -10.03 -10.77 -12.65
C LYS A 284 -11.28 -11.03 -13.50
N GLU A 285 -11.27 -12.03 -14.38
CA GLU A 285 -12.43 -12.39 -15.20
C GLU A 285 -13.64 -12.78 -14.35
N LYS A 286 -13.41 -13.54 -13.26
CA LYS A 286 -14.44 -13.85 -12.27
C LYS A 286 -15.01 -12.58 -11.63
N LEU A 287 -14.16 -11.70 -11.11
CA LEU A 287 -14.59 -10.44 -10.50
C LEU A 287 -15.33 -9.53 -11.49
N ASP A 288 -14.86 -9.44 -12.74
CA ASP A 288 -15.51 -8.67 -13.81
C ASP A 288 -16.91 -9.26 -14.12
N SER A 289 -17.03 -10.60 -14.17
CA SER A 289 -18.34 -11.26 -14.36
C SER A 289 -19.29 -11.07 -13.18
N GLU A 290 -18.78 -11.14 -11.94
CA GLU A 290 -19.56 -10.88 -10.72
C GLU A 290 -20.01 -9.42 -10.66
N TYR A 291 -19.15 -8.50 -11.08
CA TYR A 291 -19.46 -7.08 -11.18
C TYR A 291 -20.56 -6.80 -12.21
N GLU A 292 -20.47 -7.36 -13.42
CA GLU A 292 -21.53 -7.19 -14.43
C GLU A 292 -22.85 -7.85 -13.98
N LEU A 293 -22.80 -9.00 -13.31
CA LEU A 293 -24.00 -9.61 -12.70
C LEU A 293 -24.63 -8.70 -11.64
N SER A 294 -23.82 -8.14 -10.73
CA SER A 294 -24.29 -7.20 -9.70
C SER A 294 -24.90 -5.94 -10.32
N LYS A 295 -24.28 -5.41 -11.38
CA LYS A 295 -24.76 -4.24 -12.11
C LYS A 295 -26.09 -4.50 -12.84
N VAL A 296 -26.26 -5.69 -13.43
CA VAL A 296 -27.54 -6.09 -14.01
C VAL A 296 -28.61 -6.19 -12.93
N GLN A 297 -28.31 -6.82 -11.78
CA GLN A 297 -29.25 -6.89 -10.65
C GLN A 297 -29.64 -5.50 -10.11
N GLU A 298 -28.68 -4.56 -10.03
CA GLU A 298 -28.95 -3.17 -9.64
C GLU A 298 -29.82 -2.46 -10.68
N SER A 299 -29.59 -2.70 -11.98
CA SER A 299 -30.44 -2.15 -13.04
C SER A 299 -31.87 -2.71 -13.03
N GLU A 300 -32.04 -4.00 -12.72
CA GLU A 300 -33.37 -4.63 -12.62
C GLU A 300 -34.13 -4.15 -11.37
N THR A 301 -33.44 -4.03 -10.23
CA THR A 301 -34.04 -3.51 -9.00
C THR A 301 -34.42 -2.03 -9.12
N THR A 302 -33.57 -1.21 -9.75
CA THR A 302 -33.89 0.20 -10.03
C THR A 302 -35.03 0.33 -11.05
N ALA A 303 -35.05 -0.46 -12.12
CA ALA A 303 -36.16 -0.49 -13.07
C ALA A 303 -37.48 -0.87 -12.38
N SER A 304 -37.48 -1.93 -11.57
CA SER A 304 -38.65 -2.35 -10.78
C SER A 304 -39.14 -1.26 -9.83
N ALA A 305 -38.22 -0.58 -9.12
CA ALA A 305 -38.57 0.53 -8.23
C ALA A 305 -39.15 1.73 -9.00
N THR A 306 -38.62 2.05 -10.19
CA THR A 306 -39.16 3.13 -11.03
C THR A 306 -40.54 2.82 -11.59
N ASP A 307 -40.81 1.57 -11.97
CA ASP A 307 -42.13 1.15 -12.44
C ASP A 307 -43.16 1.17 -11.30
N GLN A 308 -42.78 0.74 -10.10
CA GLN A 308 -43.63 0.88 -8.92
C GLN A 308 -43.95 2.35 -8.63
N LYS A 309 -42.94 3.23 -8.66
CA LYS A 309 -43.14 4.69 -8.48
C LYS A 309 -44.11 5.26 -9.50
N ARG A 310 -43.94 4.94 -10.80
CA ARG A 310 -44.84 5.40 -11.88
C ARG A 310 -46.29 4.97 -11.61
N SER A 311 -46.50 3.73 -11.16
CA SER A 311 -47.84 3.23 -10.83
C SER A 311 -48.50 3.96 -9.65
N TYR A 312 -47.71 4.38 -8.65
CA TYR A 312 -48.22 5.17 -7.53
C TYR A 312 -48.51 6.62 -7.93
N GLU A 313 -47.67 7.22 -8.77
CA GLU A 313 -47.89 8.56 -9.32
C GLU A 313 -49.16 8.61 -10.18
N GLU A 314 -49.40 7.61 -11.03
CA GLU A 314 -50.64 7.50 -11.83
C GLU A 314 -51.89 7.39 -10.94
N LYS A 315 -51.85 6.54 -9.91
CA LYS A 315 -52.96 6.43 -8.94
C LYS A 315 -53.21 7.73 -8.19
N LEU A 316 -52.15 8.45 -7.82
CA LEU A 316 -52.25 9.72 -7.11
C LEU A 316 -52.81 10.83 -8.02
N ALA A 317 -52.41 10.86 -9.29
CA ALA A 317 -52.97 11.76 -10.29
C ALA A 317 -54.47 11.50 -10.50
N GLN A 318 -54.87 10.23 -10.67
CA GLN A 318 -56.27 9.85 -10.82
C GLN A 318 -57.12 10.24 -9.60
N ALA A 319 -56.64 9.99 -8.38
CA ALA A 319 -57.33 10.40 -7.16
C ALA A 319 -57.45 11.93 -7.04
N THR A 320 -56.42 12.67 -7.46
CA THR A 320 -56.43 14.13 -7.47
C THR A 320 -57.46 14.68 -8.47
N GLU A 321 -57.56 14.07 -9.65
CA GLU A 321 -58.56 14.41 -10.67
C GLU A 321 -59.97 14.15 -10.14
N GLN A 322 -60.22 12.97 -9.55
CA GLN A 322 -61.51 12.65 -8.92
C GLN A 322 -61.89 13.65 -7.80
N LEU A 323 -60.94 14.03 -6.94
CA LEU A 323 -61.15 15.05 -5.91
C LEU A 323 -61.48 16.42 -6.51
N SER A 324 -60.82 16.80 -7.61
CA SER A 324 -61.06 18.07 -8.29
C SER A 324 -62.46 18.10 -8.91
N GLU A 325 -62.91 16.98 -9.49
CA GLU A 325 -64.23 16.86 -10.08
C GLU A 325 -65.33 16.88 -9.00
N LEU A 326 -65.11 16.18 -7.88
CA LEU A 326 -66.01 16.22 -6.73
C LEU A 326 -66.08 17.63 -6.11
N ARG A 327 -64.96 18.35 -6.03
CA ARG A 327 -64.97 19.76 -5.61
C ARG A 327 -65.78 20.62 -6.58
N ARG A 328 -65.67 20.39 -7.89
CA ARG A 328 -66.42 21.12 -8.91
C ARG A 328 -67.93 20.88 -8.79
N THR A 329 -68.35 19.63 -8.61
CA THR A 329 -69.77 19.28 -8.44
C THR A 329 -70.33 19.91 -7.17
N LEU A 330 -69.65 19.73 -6.02
CA LEU A 330 -70.07 20.34 -4.74
C LEU A 330 -70.13 21.86 -4.82
N HIS A 331 -69.18 22.51 -5.51
CA HIS A 331 -69.21 23.96 -5.70
C HIS A 331 -70.38 24.40 -6.59
N SER A 332 -70.73 23.62 -7.62
CA SER A 332 -71.91 23.90 -8.43
C SER A 332 -73.22 23.73 -7.65
N GLU A 333 -73.31 22.70 -6.80
CA GLU A 333 -74.46 22.47 -5.93
C GLU A 333 -74.62 23.59 -4.91
N LEU A 334 -73.51 24.02 -4.29
CA LEU A 334 -73.47 25.16 -3.37
C LEU A 334 -73.96 26.43 -4.05
N ASN A 335 -73.46 26.73 -5.25
CA ASN A 335 -73.90 27.92 -6.00
C ASN A 335 -75.37 27.83 -6.43
N GLY A 336 -75.85 26.63 -6.81
CA GLY A 336 -77.26 26.38 -7.10
C GLY A 336 -78.16 26.60 -5.86
N LYS A 337 -77.72 26.13 -4.68
CA LYS A 337 -78.44 26.38 -3.42
C LYS A 337 -78.40 27.84 -3.00
N LYS A 338 -77.28 28.53 -3.24
CA LYS A 338 -77.16 29.97 -3.01
C LYS A 338 -78.13 30.77 -3.87
N SER A 339 -78.22 30.48 -5.17
CA SER A 339 -79.18 31.16 -6.05
C SER A 339 -80.64 30.83 -5.71
N GLU A 340 -80.93 29.60 -5.26
CA GLU A 340 -82.24 29.23 -4.75
C GLU A 340 -82.62 30.00 -3.48
N LEU A 341 -81.67 30.20 -2.55
CA LEU A 341 -81.86 31.03 -1.36
C LEU A 341 -82.06 32.51 -1.71
N GLU A 342 -81.28 33.06 -2.65
CA GLU A 342 -81.46 34.44 -3.13
C GLU A 342 -82.86 34.62 -3.74
N ARG A 343 -83.34 33.65 -4.54
CA ARG A 343 -84.69 33.64 -5.11
C ARG A 343 -85.78 33.57 -4.04
N LEU A 344 -85.64 32.71 -3.03
CA LEU A 344 -86.60 32.63 -1.92
C LEU A 344 -86.62 33.93 -1.11
N THR A 345 -85.47 34.56 -0.93
CA THR A 345 -85.36 35.85 -0.23
C THR A 345 -86.11 36.94 -1.00
N THR A 346 -85.98 37.01 -2.33
CA THR A 346 -86.74 37.98 -3.14
C THR A 346 -88.24 37.67 -3.19
N GLU A 347 -88.65 36.40 -3.15
CA GLU A 347 -90.05 36.03 -3.00
C GLU A 347 -90.62 36.52 -1.66
N ILE A 348 -89.89 36.30 -0.55
CA ILE A 348 -90.30 36.77 0.79
C ILE A 348 -90.41 38.30 0.82
N THR A 349 -89.44 39.04 0.28
CA THR A 349 -89.52 40.51 0.26
C THR A 349 -90.70 40.99 -0.57
N THR A 350 -90.99 40.33 -1.70
CA THR A 350 -92.17 40.63 -2.53
C THR A 350 -93.48 40.34 -1.79
N VAL A 351 -93.56 39.22 -1.06
CA VAL A 351 -94.72 38.87 -0.23
C VAL A 351 -94.91 39.88 0.90
N ASN A 352 -93.82 40.31 1.56
CA ASN A 352 -93.87 41.34 2.59
C ASN A 352 -94.39 42.67 2.04
N LEU A 353 -93.91 43.13 0.87
CA LEU A 353 -94.43 44.33 0.20
C LEU A 353 -95.93 44.21 -0.12
N LYS A 354 -96.39 43.05 -0.62
CA LYS A 354 -97.82 42.81 -0.86
C LYS A 354 -98.64 42.88 0.44
N HIS A 355 -98.11 42.36 1.54
CA HIS A 355 -98.76 42.45 2.84
C HIS A 355 -98.81 43.90 3.35
N GLU A 356 -97.72 44.65 3.24
CA GLU A 356 -97.63 46.05 3.65
C GLU A 356 -98.63 46.93 2.89
N VAL A 357 -98.76 46.75 1.57
CA VAL A 357 -99.77 47.44 0.75
C VAL A 357 -101.20 47.07 1.17
N ARG A 358 -101.47 45.80 1.49
CA ARG A 358 -102.79 45.39 2.00
C ARG A 358 -103.11 46.03 3.35
N VAL A 359 -102.13 46.13 4.23
CA VAL A 359 -102.27 46.80 5.53
C VAL A 359 -102.55 48.29 5.34
N GLN A 360 -101.78 48.98 4.49
CA GLN A 360 -102.02 50.39 4.19
C GLN A 360 -103.41 50.66 3.60
N ASN A 361 -103.87 49.82 2.67
CA ASN A 361 -105.21 49.94 2.12
C ASN A 361 -106.28 49.75 3.20
N ALA A 362 -106.14 48.73 4.05
CA ALA A 362 -107.06 48.50 5.16
C ALA A 362 -107.06 49.65 6.17
N GLU A 363 -105.89 50.23 6.48
CA GLU A 363 -105.78 51.44 7.32
C GLU A 363 -106.46 52.65 6.68
N SER A 364 -106.33 52.82 5.36
CA SER A 364 -107.00 53.89 4.61
C SER A 364 -108.53 53.76 4.61
N ASP A 365 -109.05 52.53 4.44
CA ASP A 365 -110.49 52.24 4.52
C ASP A 365 -111.05 52.51 5.93
N LEU A 366 -110.27 52.17 6.95
CA LEU A 366 -110.61 52.42 8.36
C LEU A 366 -110.63 53.93 8.67
N ALA A 367 -109.67 54.69 8.13
CA ALA A 367 -109.65 56.15 8.24
C ALA A 367 -110.86 56.79 7.53
N TRP A 368 -111.23 56.29 6.36
CA TRP A 368 -112.42 56.75 5.63
C TRP A 368 -113.71 56.47 6.42
N ALA A 369 -113.84 55.26 6.98
CA ALA A 369 -114.99 54.90 7.82
C ALA A 369 -115.09 55.80 9.07
N ARG A 370 -113.96 56.10 9.73
CA ARG A 370 -113.91 57.03 10.87
C ARG A 370 -114.39 58.44 10.51
N SER A 371 -113.92 58.98 9.39
CA SER A 371 -114.36 60.30 8.90
C SER A 371 -115.87 60.34 8.62
N ARG A 372 -116.41 59.28 8.02
CA ARG A 372 -117.85 59.12 7.75
C ARG A 372 -118.68 59.07 9.04
N THR A 373 -118.19 58.37 10.07
CA THR A 373 -118.88 58.32 11.37
C THR A 373 -118.85 59.68 12.08
N GLU A 374 -117.75 60.42 11.95
CA GLU A 374 -117.59 61.75 12.54
C GLU A 374 -118.49 62.81 11.86
N GLU A 375 -118.68 62.73 10.54
CA GLU A 375 -119.67 63.55 9.81
C GLU A 375 -121.11 63.23 10.21
N LEU A 376 -121.44 61.94 10.40
CA LEU A 376 -122.77 61.52 10.86
C LEU A 376 -123.05 62.00 12.30
N GLU A 377 -122.07 61.93 13.20
CA GLU A 377 -122.22 62.50 14.55
C GLU A 377 -122.43 64.02 14.52
N LYS A 378 -121.68 64.76 13.70
CA LYS A 378 -121.88 66.22 13.53
C LYS A 378 -123.28 66.55 13.02
N SER A 379 -123.81 65.75 12.07
CA SER A 379 -125.17 65.90 11.56
C SER A 379 -126.24 65.64 12.64
N ILE A 380 -126.07 64.59 13.46
CA ILE A 380 -126.99 64.26 14.56
C ILE A 380 -126.97 65.34 15.66
N VAL A 381 -125.80 65.90 15.97
CA VAL A 381 -125.67 67.01 16.93
C VAL A 381 -126.36 68.26 16.41
N ALA A 382 -126.19 68.60 15.12
CA ALA A 382 -126.88 69.73 14.50
C ALA A 382 -128.42 69.58 14.48
N ASP A 383 -128.92 68.36 14.26
CA ASP A 383 -130.37 68.07 14.30
C ASP A 383 -130.94 68.14 15.73
N ARG A 384 -130.16 67.78 16.76
CA ARG A 384 -130.54 67.98 18.17
C ARG A 384 -130.62 69.46 18.53
N GLN A 385 -129.66 70.27 18.08
CA GLN A 385 -129.68 71.73 18.30
C GLN A 385 -130.89 72.40 17.63
N ARG A 386 -131.24 72.01 16.40
CA ARG A 386 -132.47 72.52 15.74
C ARG A 386 -133.75 72.17 16.50
N LYS A 387 -133.85 70.97 17.08
CA LYS A 387 -135.02 70.56 17.87
C LYS A 387 -135.10 71.31 19.21
N GLU A 388 -133.98 71.59 19.85
CA GLU A 388 -133.92 72.41 21.06
C GLU A 388 -134.33 73.86 20.77
N GLU A 389 -133.87 74.47 19.68
CA GLU A 389 -134.27 75.82 19.26
C GLU A 389 -135.77 75.95 18.96
N ILE A 390 -136.38 74.94 18.33
CA ILE A 390 -137.83 74.90 18.08
C ILE A 390 -138.61 74.78 19.40
N SER A 391 -138.10 73.99 20.36
CA SER A 391 -138.73 73.85 21.69
C SER A 391 -138.60 75.13 22.54
N ALA A 392 -137.47 75.83 22.43
CA ALA A 392 -137.22 77.08 23.14
C ALA A 392 -138.09 78.23 22.59
N ALA A 393 -138.29 78.29 21.27
CA ALA A 393 -139.20 79.25 20.64
C ALA A 393 -140.67 79.02 21.06
N ALA A 394 -141.11 77.76 21.20
CA ALA A 394 -142.45 77.43 21.68
C ALA A 394 -142.67 77.81 23.16
N ALA A 395 -141.66 77.63 24.01
CA ALA A 395 -141.71 78.05 25.42
C ALA A 395 -141.81 79.59 25.57
N GLN A 396 -141.12 80.35 24.72
CA GLN A 396 -141.12 81.81 24.77
C GLN A 396 -142.48 82.42 24.37
N VAL A 397 -143.25 81.76 23.49
CA VAL A 397 -144.61 82.17 23.11
C VAL A 397 -145.61 81.93 24.25
N LEU A 398 -145.51 80.79 24.94
CA LEU A 398 -146.37 80.47 26.08
C LEU A 398 -146.11 81.39 27.29
N GLU A 399 -144.87 81.81 27.51
CA GLU A 399 -144.52 82.76 28.57
C GLU A 399 -145.10 84.16 28.29
N ARG A 400 -145.07 84.62 27.02
CA ARG A 400 -145.73 85.87 26.59
C ARG A 400 -147.25 85.83 26.73
N GLN A 401 -147.89 84.68 26.51
CA GLN A 401 -149.33 84.53 26.75
C GLN A 401 -149.68 84.56 28.25
N ARG A 402 -148.82 84.00 29.10
CA ARG A 402 -148.99 84.07 30.57
C ARG A 402 -148.82 85.48 31.12
N SER A 403 -147.88 86.26 30.62
CA SER A 403 -147.71 87.66 31.04
C SER A 403 -148.92 88.52 30.65
N PHE A 404 -149.48 88.30 29.45
CA PHE A 404 -150.65 89.02 28.96
C PHE A 404 -151.89 88.79 29.83
N HIS A 405 -152.20 87.54 30.20
CA HIS A 405 -153.33 87.24 31.09
C HIS A 405 -153.13 87.73 32.55
N LYS A 406 -151.88 87.93 32.96
CA LYS A 406 -151.57 88.48 34.29
C LYS A 406 -151.81 89.99 34.32
N GLU A 407 -151.49 90.69 33.24
CA GLU A 407 -151.82 92.12 33.05
C GLU A 407 -153.33 92.34 32.90
N GLU A 408 -154.03 91.47 32.16
CA GLU A 408 -155.49 91.53 31.99
C GLU A 408 -156.24 91.36 33.33
N ARG A 409 -155.76 90.45 34.20
CA ARG A 409 -156.30 90.31 35.57
C ARG A 409 -156.00 91.52 36.46
N SER A 410 -154.84 92.17 36.32
CA SER A 410 -154.51 93.34 37.14
C SER A 410 -155.39 94.54 36.76
N LEU A 411 -155.66 94.72 35.47
CA LEU A 411 -156.55 95.75 34.93
C LEU A 411 -158.00 95.57 35.39
N LEU A 412 -158.51 94.33 35.43
CA LEU A 412 -159.86 94.04 35.94
C LEU A 412 -160.00 94.28 37.45
N VAL A 413 -158.93 94.05 38.22
CA VAL A 413 -158.91 94.37 39.67
C VAL A 413 -158.89 95.89 39.87
N GLN A 414 -158.08 96.62 39.09
CA GLN A 414 -158.07 98.08 39.12
C GLN A 414 -159.42 98.70 38.74
N GLN A 415 -160.13 98.12 37.77
CA GLN A 415 -161.48 98.59 37.40
C GLN A 415 -162.50 98.36 38.52
N LYS A 416 -162.36 97.28 39.30
CA LYS A 416 -163.24 96.98 40.44
C LYS A 416 -163.01 97.91 41.63
N ASP A 417 -161.76 98.28 41.90
CA ASP A 417 -161.41 99.24 42.97
C ASP A 417 -161.87 100.66 42.63
N LEU A 418 -161.78 101.07 41.36
CA LEU A 418 -162.29 102.37 40.89
C LEU A 418 -163.83 102.47 41.02
N MET A 419 -164.57 101.39 40.72
CA MET A 419 -166.01 101.36 40.95
C MET A 419 -166.37 101.42 42.45
N ALA A 420 -165.58 100.80 43.32
CA ALA A 420 -165.80 100.88 44.77
C ALA A 420 -165.58 102.30 45.30
N GLN A 421 -164.56 103.01 44.82
CA GLN A 421 -164.31 104.41 45.19
C GLN A 421 -165.42 105.36 44.70
N MET A 422 -165.99 105.09 43.52
CA MET A 422 -167.07 105.91 42.97
C MET A 422 -168.37 105.78 43.80
N VAL A 423 -168.69 104.59 44.29
CA VAL A 423 -169.84 104.35 45.18
C VAL A 423 -169.62 104.96 46.57
N GLN A 424 -168.38 104.99 47.06
CA GLN A 424 -168.03 105.65 48.33
C GLN A 424 -168.26 107.16 48.24
N LEU A 425 -167.85 107.78 47.13
CA LEU A 425 -168.02 109.22 46.88
C LEU A 425 -169.49 109.62 46.69
N GLU A 426 -170.31 108.78 46.04
CA GLU A 426 -171.75 109.03 45.95
C GLU A 426 -172.44 109.02 47.33
N ARG A 427 -172.02 108.14 48.24
CA ARG A 427 -172.56 108.09 49.60
C ARG A 427 -172.19 109.33 50.42
N GLU A 428 -170.98 109.85 50.26
CA GLU A 428 -170.56 111.10 50.91
C GLU A 428 -171.34 112.33 50.39
N LEU A 429 -171.64 112.35 49.10
CA LEU A 429 -172.39 113.43 48.47
C LEU A 429 -173.86 113.45 48.90
N VAL A 430 -174.47 112.27 49.05
CA VAL A 430 -175.83 112.14 49.61
C VAL A 430 -175.85 112.54 51.09
N HIS A 431 -174.87 112.12 51.89
CA HIS A 431 -174.81 112.48 53.31
C HIS A 431 -174.69 113.99 53.54
N LYS A 432 -173.86 114.68 52.74
CA LYS A 432 -173.75 116.15 52.79
C LYS A 432 -175.04 116.86 52.36
N LYS A 433 -175.77 116.32 51.36
CA LYS A 433 -177.04 116.89 50.91
C LYS A 433 -178.14 116.76 51.97
N THR A 434 -178.18 115.66 52.72
CA THR A 434 -179.13 115.45 53.81
C THR A 434 -178.86 116.37 55.01
N GLN A 435 -177.59 116.58 55.38
CA GLN A 435 -177.23 117.51 56.46
C GLN A 435 -177.58 118.97 56.13
N HIS A 436 -177.49 119.37 54.85
CA HIS A 436 -177.83 120.74 54.48
C HIS A 436 -179.35 120.98 54.50
N VAL A 437 -180.16 120.02 54.06
CA VAL A 437 -181.63 120.11 54.10
C VAL A 437 -182.16 120.13 55.54
N GLN A 438 -181.53 119.40 56.47
CA GLN A 438 -181.87 119.49 57.90
C GLN A 438 -181.55 120.87 58.51
N LYS A 439 -180.47 121.53 58.08
CA LYS A 439 -180.16 122.90 58.52
C LYS A 439 -181.13 123.95 57.97
N VAL A 440 -181.65 123.77 56.75
CA VAL A 440 -182.66 124.65 56.15
C VAL A 440 -184.02 124.48 56.83
N PHE A 441 -184.37 123.26 57.25
CA PHE A 441 -185.60 123.00 58.00
C PHE A 441 -185.55 123.51 59.46
N ALA A 442 -184.38 123.49 60.10
CA ALA A 442 -184.22 124.02 61.46
C ALA A 442 -184.41 125.55 61.52
N LEU A 443 -183.94 126.28 60.50
CA LEU A 443 -184.09 127.74 60.43
C LEU A 443 -185.48 128.19 59.97
N GLN A 444 -186.23 127.35 59.25
CA GLN A 444 -187.64 127.64 58.91
C GLN A 444 -188.62 127.38 60.06
N ASN A 445 -188.23 126.67 61.12
CA ASN A 445 -189.09 126.42 62.30
C ASN A 445 -188.89 127.41 63.47
N GLU A 446 -187.80 128.21 63.47
CA GLU A 446 -187.60 129.29 64.45
C GLU A 446 -188.18 130.64 64.02
N HIS A 447 -189.32 130.59 63.31
CA HIS A 447 -190.28 131.69 63.29
C HIS A 447 -191.50 131.42 64.20
N ALA A 448 -191.56 130.33 64.98
CA ALA A 448 -192.78 129.96 65.71
C ALA A 448 -192.58 129.57 67.19
N LYS A 449 -192.08 130.49 68.03
CA LYS A 449 -192.47 130.69 69.46
C LYS A 449 -191.69 131.84 70.15
N LYS A 450 -191.72 133.04 69.58
CA LYS A 450 -192.05 134.33 70.23
C LYS A 450 -191.85 135.48 69.28
#